data_AF-A0A9D6IEK6-F1
#
_entry.id   AF-A0A9D6IEK6-F1
#
_cell.length_a   1.000
_cell.length_b   1.000
_cell.length_c   1.000
_cell.angle_alpha   90.00
_cell.angle_beta   90.00
_cell.angle_gamma   90.00
#
_symmetry.space_group_name_H-M   'P 1'
#
loop_
_entity.id
_entity.type
_entity.pdbx_description
1 polymer ?
#
loop_
_entity_poly.entity_id
_entity_poly.type
_entity_poly.pdbx_seq_one_letter_code
_entity_poly.pdbx_strand_id
1 'polypeptide(L)'
;MKRFFLWMVFLAAGCGGTVELPPAEPVTLEVWKAMPPESKFEAATLERLKAGEPRLQKEAEWARFTRTVLIPARKKEFPKGLPRT
;
A
#
# COMPACT_ATOMS: atom_id res chain seq x y z
N MET A 1 38.57 -7.09 33.27
CA MET A 1 38.88 -8.40 32.63
C MET A 1 37.84 -9.43 33.05
N LYS A 2 37.54 -10.40 32.17
CA LYS A 2 36.55 -11.51 32.27
C LYS A 2 35.12 -11.07 31.89
N ARG A 3 34.73 -11.00 30.60
CA ARG A 3 34.40 -12.11 29.67
C ARG A 3 33.49 -13.16 30.32
N PHE A 4 32.22 -12.81 30.48
CA PHE A 4 31.13 -13.77 30.63
C PHE A 4 30.52 -14.01 29.26
N PHE A 5 30.96 -15.11 28.66
CA PHE A 5 30.48 -15.68 27.41
C PHE A 5 29.31 -16.58 27.80
N LEU A 6 28.08 -16.10 27.59
CA LEU A 6 26.83 -16.86 27.72
C LEU A 6 25.88 -16.26 26.67
N TRP A 7 26.00 -16.64 25.40
CA TRP A 7 25.32 -17.80 24.82
C TRP A 7 23.92 -18.05 25.42
N MET A 8 22.95 -17.26 24.96
CA MET A 8 21.54 -17.64 24.82
C MET A 8 21.09 -17.01 23.51
N VAL A 9 21.34 -17.68 22.38
CA VAL A 9 20.32 -18.47 21.67
C VAL A 9 19.09 -17.61 21.38
N PHE A 10 19.24 -16.81 20.34
CA PHE A 10 18.16 -16.42 19.44
C PHE A 10 17.34 -17.66 19.08
N LEU A 11 16.05 -17.66 19.39
CA LEU A 11 15.08 -18.46 18.67
C LEU A 11 13.77 -17.66 18.58
N ALA A 12 13.79 -16.67 17.70
CA ALA A 12 12.60 -16.02 17.20
C ALA A 12 11.87 -16.99 16.27
N ALA A 13 10.97 -17.81 16.83
CA ALA A 13 9.95 -18.51 16.05
C ALA A 13 8.78 -17.53 15.80
N GLY A 14 9.07 -16.47 15.04
CA GLY A 14 8.05 -15.63 14.44
C GLY A 14 7.35 -16.45 13.37
N CYS A 15 6.07 -16.75 13.58
CA CYS A 15 5.18 -17.28 12.55
C CYS A 15 4.93 -16.17 11.51
N GLY A 16 5.93 -15.91 10.67
CA GLY A 16 5.85 -15.00 9.53
C GLY A 16 5.60 -15.80 8.28
N GLY A 17 4.42 -16.44 8.18
CA GLY A 17 3.95 -16.98 6.91
C GLY A 17 3.83 -15.83 5.93
N THR A 18 4.89 -15.61 5.14
CA THR A 18 4.84 -14.70 4.01
C THR A 18 3.99 -15.42 2.98
N VAL A 19 2.68 -15.16 3.03
CA VAL A 19 1.80 -15.49 1.92
C VAL A 19 2.31 -14.63 0.76
N GLU A 20 3.16 -15.21 -0.08
CA GLU A 20 3.53 -14.65 -1.37
C GLU A 20 2.25 -14.71 -2.21
N LEU A 21 1.38 -13.73 -2.00
CA LEU A 21 0.26 -13.44 -2.88
C LEU A 21 0.88 -13.24 -4.27
N PRO A 22 0.38 -13.93 -5.32
CA PRO A 22 0.91 -13.73 -6.67
C PRO A 22 0.96 -12.23 -6.96
N PRO A 23 2.04 -11.72 -7.61
CA PRO A 23 2.23 -10.29 -7.83
C PRO A 23 1.00 -9.75 -8.54
N ALA A 24 0.14 -9.08 -7.78
CA ALA A 24 -1.10 -8.57 -8.29
C ALA A 24 -0.76 -7.51 -9.35
N GLU A 25 -1.31 -7.66 -10.54
CA GLU A 25 -0.89 -6.92 -11.73
C GLU A 25 -0.84 -5.40 -11.47
N PRO A 26 0.19 -4.69 -11.98
CA PRO A 26 0.30 -3.26 -11.81
C PRO A 26 -0.95 -2.56 -12.34
N VAL A 27 -1.48 -1.61 -11.57
CA VAL A 27 -2.69 -0.86 -11.96
C VAL A 27 -2.23 0.44 -12.63
N THR A 28 -2.70 0.72 -13.84
CA THR A 28 -2.47 2.02 -14.49
C THR A 28 -3.49 3.04 -14.00
N LEU A 29 -3.24 4.33 -14.24
CA LEU A 29 -4.20 5.40 -13.91
C LEU A 29 -5.55 5.22 -14.61
N GLU A 30 -5.57 4.69 -15.83
CA GLU A 30 -6.80 4.46 -16.59
C GLU A 30 -7.63 3.34 -15.96
N VAL A 31 -6.98 2.23 -15.62
CA VAL A 31 -7.62 1.11 -14.92
C VAL A 31 -8.13 1.57 -13.54
N TRP A 32 -7.31 2.28 -12.77
CA TRP A 32 -7.70 2.80 -11.45
C TRP A 32 -8.93 3.72 -11.51
N LYS A 33 -9.06 4.55 -12.55
CA LYS A 33 -10.23 5.42 -12.72
C LYS A 33 -11.52 4.64 -13.00
N ALA A 34 -11.41 3.50 -13.66
CA ALA A 34 -12.53 2.62 -14.01
C ALA A 34 -12.91 1.62 -12.89
N MET A 35 -12.09 1.50 -11.85
CA MET A 35 -12.37 0.61 -10.73
C MET A 35 -13.59 1.06 -9.91
N PRO A 36 -14.34 0.12 -9.31
CA PRO A 36 -15.41 0.45 -8.38
C PRO A 36 -14.86 1.22 -7.17
N PRO A 37 -15.57 2.23 -6.65
CA PRO A 37 -15.10 3.09 -5.56
C PRO A 37 -14.57 2.34 -4.35
N GLU A 38 -15.19 1.21 -4.00
CA GLU A 38 -14.82 0.38 -2.86
C GLU A 38 -13.40 -0.18 -3.03
N SER A 39 -13.08 -0.72 -4.19
CA SER A 39 -11.77 -1.32 -4.47
C SER A 39 -10.71 -0.30 -4.89
N LYS A 40 -11.13 0.86 -5.39
CA LYS A 40 -10.27 1.91 -5.96
C LYS A 40 -9.38 2.59 -4.92
N PHE A 41 -9.88 2.75 -3.70
CA PHE A 41 -9.14 3.43 -2.61
C PHE A 41 -8.54 2.48 -1.59
N GLU A 42 -8.63 1.17 -1.82
CA GLU A 42 -7.96 0.16 -1.00
C GLU A 42 -6.44 0.32 -1.04
N ALA A 43 -5.78 0.11 0.10
CA ALA A 43 -4.33 0.27 0.23
C ALA A 43 -3.57 -0.55 -0.83
N ALA A 44 -3.95 -1.82 -1.01
CA ALA A 44 -3.34 -2.72 -2.00
C ALA A 44 -3.53 -2.22 -3.45
N THR A 45 -4.66 -1.60 -3.77
CA THR A 45 -4.88 -1.01 -5.11
C THR A 45 -4.00 0.22 -5.31
N LEU A 46 -3.84 1.06 -4.28
CA LEU A 46 -3.00 2.25 -4.36
C LEU A 46 -1.50 1.91 -4.46
N GLU A 47 -1.06 0.85 -3.80
CA GLU A 47 0.29 0.32 -3.94
C GLU A 47 0.55 -0.20 -5.36
N ARG A 48 -0.41 -0.94 -5.93
CA ARG A 48 -0.33 -1.39 -7.33
C ARG A 48 -0.37 -0.23 -8.33
N LEU A 49 -1.14 0.82 -8.03
CA LEU A 49 -1.15 2.04 -8.83
C LEU A 49 0.21 2.74 -8.80
N LYS A 50 0.81 2.84 -7.60
CA LYS A 50 2.13 3.42 -7.44
C LYS A 50 3.20 2.61 -8.17
N ALA A 51 3.10 1.27 -8.16
CA ALA A 51 4.01 0.39 -8.88
C ALA A 51 3.85 0.47 -10.41
N GLY A 52 2.60 0.56 -10.90
CA GLY A 52 2.27 0.60 -12.33
C GLY A 52 2.54 1.94 -13.02
N GLU A 53 2.72 3.02 -12.26
CA GLU A 53 2.93 4.37 -12.78
C GLU A 53 4.31 4.91 -12.37
N PRO A 54 5.31 4.91 -13.27
CA PRO A 54 6.68 5.35 -12.94
C PRO A 54 6.75 6.75 -12.32
N ARG A 55 5.82 7.63 -12.68
CA ARG A 55 5.72 8.99 -12.13
C ARG A 55 5.33 8.99 -10.66
N LEU A 56 4.44 8.08 -10.26
CA LEU A 56 3.92 7.98 -8.89
C LEU A 56 4.89 7.30 -7.93
N GLN A 57 5.91 6.60 -8.44
CA GLN A 57 6.94 5.99 -7.60
C GLN A 57 7.76 7.04 -6.82
N LYS A 58 7.93 8.24 -7.39
CA LYS A 58 8.59 9.37 -6.70
C LYS A 58 7.70 9.90 -5.58
N GLU A 59 8.25 10.00 -4.37
CA GLU A 59 7.49 10.43 -3.19
C GLU A 59 6.81 11.80 -3.36
N ALA A 60 7.51 12.78 -3.95
CA ALA A 60 6.95 14.11 -4.20
C ALA A 60 5.74 14.08 -5.15
N GLU A 61 5.82 13.28 -6.22
CA GLU A 61 4.73 13.12 -7.18
C GLU A 61 3.57 12.31 -6.57
N TRP A 62 3.87 11.30 -5.75
CA TRP A 62 2.86 10.57 -4.98
C TRP A 62 2.10 11.48 -4.01
N ALA A 63 2.81 12.33 -3.27
CA ALA A 63 2.22 13.28 -2.34
C ALA A 63 1.35 14.30 -3.09
N ARG A 64 1.82 14.79 -4.24
CA ARG A 64 1.05 15.69 -5.11
C ARG A 64 -0.22 15.00 -5.60
N PHE A 65 -0.10 13.83 -6.22
CA PHE A 65 -1.23 13.04 -6.70
C PHE A 65 -2.24 12.75 -5.59
N THR A 66 -1.75 12.39 -4.40
CA THR A 66 -2.59 12.12 -3.25
C THR A 66 -3.45 13.33 -2.89
N ARG A 67 -2.84 14.52 -2.82
CA ARG A 67 -3.52 15.77 -2.44
C ARG A 67 -4.43 16.31 -3.53
N THR A 68 -4.04 16.21 -4.79
CA THR A 68 -4.75 16.87 -5.90
C THR A 68 -5.74 15.97 -6.62
N VAL A 69 -5.57 14.65 -6.56
CA VAL A 69 -6.40 13.69 -7.29
C VAL A 69 -7.07 12.72 -6.32
N LEU A 70 -6.28 11.99 -5.52
CA LEU A 70 -6.80 10.87 -4.73
C LEU A 70 -7.78 11.32 -3.65
N ILE A 71 -7.38 12.29 -2.80
CA ILE A 71 -8.23 12.79 -1.71
C ILE A 71 -9.51 13.47 -2.26
N PRO A 72 -9.44 14.37 -3.25
CA PRO A 72 -10.65 14.95 -3.85
C PRO A 72 -11.57 13.90 -4.49
N ALA A 73 -11.02 12.93 -5.23
CA ALA A 73 -11.81 11.84 -5.81
C ALA A 73 -12.49 11.01 -4.73
N ARG A 74 -11.76 10.64 -3.67
CA ARG A 74 -12.32 9.89 -2.54
C ARG A 74 -13.45 10.64 -1.83
N LYS A 75 -13.30 11.95 -1.61
CA LYS A 75 -14.36 12.79 -1.02
C LYS A 75 -15.60 12.89 -1.91
N LYS A 76 -15.41 12.94 -3.23
CA LYS A 76 -16.50 13.00 -4.21
C LYS A 76 -17.28 11.68 -4.24
N GLU A 77 -16.58 10.55 -4.24
CA GLU A 77 -17.18 9.22 -4.30
C GLU A 77 -17.76 8.80 -2.93
N PHE A 78 -17.14 9.22 -1.83
CA PHE A 78 -17.55 8.93 -0.45
C PHE A 78 -17.78 10.20 0.38
N PRO A 79 -18.87 10.95 0.14
CA PRO A 79 -19.14 12.21 0.85
C PRO A 79 -19.35 12.02 2.36
N LYS A 80 -19.78 10.83 2.80
CA LYS A 80 -19.96 10.46 4.21
C LYS A 80 -18.77 9.66 4.79
N GLY A 81 -17.68 9.50 4.04
CA GLY A 81 -16.57 8.61 4.37
C GLY A 81 -16.73 7.20 3.80
N LEU A 82 -15.63 6.43 3.80
CA LEU A 82 -15.66 5.03 3.39
C LEU A 82 -16.57 4.24 4.34
N PRO A 83 -17.44 3.34 3.84
CA PRO A 83 -18.19 2.45 4.69
C PRO A 83 -17.20 1.64 5.55
N ARG A 84 -17.38 1.68 6.87
CA ARG A 84 -16.62 0.80 7.77
C ARG A 84 -17.22 -0.59 7.61
N THR A 85 -16.57 -1.45 6.83
CA THR A 85 -16.83 -2.89 6.80
C THR A 85 -16.09 -3.59 7.93
#